data_AF-A0A2V9SUU8-F1
#
_entry.id   AF-A0A2V9SUU8-F1
#
_cell.length_a   1.000
_cell.length_b   1.000
_cell.length_c   1.000
_cell.angle_alpha   90.00
_cell.angle_beta   90.00
_cell.angle_gamma   90.00
#
_symmetry.space_group_name_H-M   'P 1'
#
loop_
_entity.id
_entity.type
_entity.pdbx_description
1 polymer ?
#
loop_
_entity_poly.entity_id
_entity_poly.type
_entity_poly.pdbx_seq_one_letter_code
_entity_poly.pdbx_strand_id
1 'polypeptide(L)' 'MAEHLEWIRLYRSALQETDPAKQQARIEEAKRMMKQALRLAVEYEDSDQRRTISEALSHLENIRRS' A
#
# COMPACT_ATOMS: atom_id res chain seq x y z
N MET A 1 13.79 7.92 7.46
CA MET A 1 14.15 6.58 6.95
C MET A 1 13.09 5.52 7.27
N ALA A 2 12.47 5.47 8.46
CA ALA A 2 11.45 4.46 8.80
C ALA A 2 10.07 4.65 8.14
N GLU A 3 9.65 5.90 7.89
CA GLU A 3 8.33 6.21 7.31
C GLU A 3 8.12 5.63 5.90
N HIS A 4 9.21 5.46 5.12
CA HIS A 4 9.10 4.92 3.76
C HIS A 4 8.71 3.43 3.70
N LEU A 5 8.81 2.68 4.81
CA LEU A 5 8.42 1.27 4.89
C LEU A 5 7.08 1.06 5.60
N GLU A 6 6.47 2.11 6.13
CA GLU A 6 5.21 2.00 6.87
C GLU A 6 4.07 1.45 5.99
N TRP A 7 4.10 1.77 4.69
CA TRP A 7 3.14 1.24 3.73
C TRP A 7 3.18 -0.30 3.65
N ILE A 8 4.34 -0.95 3.86
CA ILE A 8 4.46 -2.42 3.84
C ILE A 8 3.71 -3.02 5.04
N ARG A 9 3.84 -2.41 6.22
CA ARG A 9 3.15 -2.87 7.43
C ARG A 9 1.64 -2.78 7.26
N LEU A 10 1.15 -1.65 6.74
CA LEU A 10 -0.27 -1.43 6.51
C LEU A 10 -0.83 -2.31 5.40
N TYR A 11 -0.06 -2.50 4.33
CA TYR A 11 -0.39 -3.45 3.26
C TYR A 11 -0.60 -4.87 3.81
N ARG A 12 0.36 -5.39 4.60
CA ARG A 12 0.22 -6.71 5.24
C ARG A 12 -0.98 -6.76 6.19
N SER A 13 -1.19 -5.71 6.98
CA SER A 13 -2.32 -5.63 7.91
C SER A 13 -3.67 -5.61 7.22
N ALA A 14 -3.76 -5.05 6.00
CA ALA A 14 -4.95 -5.07 5.17
C ALA A 14 -5.23 -6.47 4.59
N LEU A 15 -4.17 -7.20 4.19
CA LEU A 15 -4.30 -8.58 3.68
C LEU A 15 -4.67 -9.59 4.77
N GLN A 16 -4.21 -9.36 6.01
CA GLN A 16 -4.44 -10.26 7.14
C GLN A 16 -5.75 -9.98 7.90
N GLU A 17 -6.45 -8.89 7.58
CA GLU A 17 -7.74 -8.59 8.22
C GLU A 17 -8.83 -9.51 7.67
N THR A 18 -9.50 -10.21 8.57
CA THR A 18 -10.55 -11.19 8.26
C THR A 18 -11.94 -10.60 8.42
N ASP A 19 -12.08 -9.50 9.18
CA ASP A 19 -13.34 -8.77 9.34
C ASP A 19 -13.55 -7.85 8.11
N PRO A 20 -14.55 -8.11 7.24
CA PRO A 20 -14.74 -7.36 6.00
C PRO A 20 -14.95 -5.86 6.23
N ALA A 21 -15.61 -5.47 7.33
CA ALA A 21 -15.86 -4.07 7.64
C ALA A 21 -14.56 -3.34 8.01
N LYS A 22 -13.65 -4.01 8.71
CA LYS A 22 -12.33 -3.47 9.07
C LYS A 22 -11.33 -3.58 7.92
N GLN A 23 -11.46 -4.62 7.09
CA GLN A 23 -10.59 -4.86 5.96
C GLN A 23 -10.68 -3.69 4.97
N GLN A 24 -11.88 -3.22 4.69
CA GLN A 24 -12.06 -2.07 3.80
C GLN A 24 -11.37 -0.81 4.33
N ALA A 25 -11.49 -0.51 5.64
CA ALA A 25 -10.82 0.63 6.25
C ALA A 25 -9.29 0.52 6.18
N ARG A 26 -8.74 -0.67 6.46
CA ARG A 26 -7.30 -0.93 6.36
C ARG A 26 -6.77 -0.89 4.94
N ILE A 27 -7.54 -1.37 3.96
CA ILE A 27 -7.19 -1.24 2.54
C ILE A 27 -7.07 0.24 2.17
N GLU A 28 -8.05 1.08 2.54
CA GLU A 28 -7.99 2.52 2.22
C GLU A 28 -6.82 3.23 2.93
N GLU A 29 -6.53 2.86 4.18
CA GLU A 29 -5.37 3.38 4.92
C GLU A 29 -4.05 2.98 4.23
N ALA A 30 -3.88 1.70 3.89
CA ALA A 30 -2.72 1.21 3.16
C ALA A 30 -2.56 1.94 1.82
N LYS A 31 -3.64 2.09 1.04
CA LYS A 31 -3.61 2.82 -0.23
C LYS A 31 -3.17 4.28 -0.08
N ARG A 32 -3.61 4.97 0.97
CA ARG A 32 -3.17 6.37 1.23
C ARG A 32 -1.67 6.44 1.48
N MET A 33 -1.14 5.57 2.34
CA MET A 33 0.29 5.54 2.66
C MET A 33 1.13 5.09 1.46
N MET A 34 0.67 4.11 0.68
CA MET A 34 1.32 3.68 -0.56
C MET A 34 1.40 4.81 -1.59
N LYS A 35 0.34 5.62 -1.74
CA LYS A 35 0.37 6.79 -2.64
C LYS A 35 1.38 7.84 -2.20
N GLN A 36 1.56 8.05 -0.89
CA GLN A 36 2.60 8.95 -0.37
C GLN A 36 3.99 8.38 -0.63
N ALA A 37 4.21 7.11 -0.31
CA ALA A 37 5.47 6.42 -0.57
C ALA A 37 5.82 6.40 -2.06
N LEU A 38 4.83 6.30 -2.96
CA LEU A 38 5.04 6.39 -4.40
C LEU A 38 5.55 7.76 -4.83
N ARG A 39 5.01 8.85 -4.26
CA ARG A 39 5.49 10.21 -4.55
C ARG A 39 6.94 10.38 -4.12
N LEU A 40 7.29 9.92 -2.91
CA LEU A 40 8.66 9.95 -2.42
C LEU A 40 9.60 9.13 -3.32
N ALA A 41 9.19 7.93 -3.74
CA ALA A 41 9.98 7.12 -4.64
C ALA A 41 10.17 7.77 -6.03
N VAL A 42 9.23 8.61 -6.48
CA VAL A 42 9.43 9.45 -7.67
C VAL A 42 10.43 10.58 -7.40
N GLU A 43 10.30 11.28 -6.28
CA GLU A 43 11.19 12.37 -5.87
C GLU A 43 12.64 11.91 -5.69
N TYR A 44 12.85 10.69 -5.17
CA TYR A 44 14.16 10.07 -5.00
C TYR A 44 14.65 9.27 -6.22
N GLU A 45 13.90 9.29 -7.33
CA GLU A 45 14.20 8.53 -8.55
C GLU A 45 14.38 7.01 -8.32
N ASP A 46 13.77 6.48 -7.26
CA ASP A 46 13.82 5.05 -6.90
C ASP A 46 12.81 4.25 -7.75
N SER A 47 13.28 3.76 -8.90
CA SER A 47 12.48 2.98 -9.84
C SER A 47 11.97 1.66 -9.26
N ASP A 48 12.77 1.02 -8.41
CA ASP A 48 12.45 -0.30 -7.84
C ASP A 48 11.36 -0.17 -6.79
N GLN A 49 11.47 0.85 -5.92
CA GLN A 49 10.45 1.16 -4.94
C GLN A 49 9.15 1.62 -5.63
N ARG A 50 9.23 2.45 -6.67
CA ARG A 50 8.05 2.85 -7.46
C ARG A 50 7.31 1.64 -8.05
N ARG A 51 8.06 0.71 -8.66
CA ARG A 51 7.48 -0.49 -9.25
C ARG A 51 6.81 -1.35 -8.20
N THR A 52 7.51 -1.62 -7.10
CA THR A 52 7.02 -2.44 -5.99
C THR A 52 5.73 -1.87 -5.40
N ILE A 53 5.68 -0.56 -5.17
CA ILE A 53 4.48 0.11 -4.63
C ILE A 53 3.31 0.04 -5.62
N SER A 54 3.58 0.22 -6.91
CA SER A 54 2.54 0.17 -7.95
C SER A 54 1.92 -1.21 -8.09
N GLU A 55 2.73 -2.26 -8.07
CA GLU A 55 2.26 -3.66 -8.10
C GLU A 55 1.41 -3.98 -6.87
N ALA A 56 1.85 -3.58 -5.68
CA ALA A 56 1.11 -3.81 -4.44
C ALA A 56 -0.19 -2.99 -4.38
N LEU A 57 -0.23 -1.77 -4.92
CA LEU A 57 -1.46 -0.98 -5.06
C LEU A 57 -2.48 -1.67 -5.98
N SER A 58 -2.03 -2.19 -7.12
CA SER A 58 -2.88 -2.93 -8.06
C SER A 58 -3.47 -4.19 -7.40
N HIS A 59 -2.67 -4.89 -6.60
CA HIS A 59 -3.15 -6.06 -5.85
C HIS A 59 -4.29 -5.70 -4.88
N LEU A 60 -4.15 -4.63 -4.08
CA LEU A 60 -5.22 -4.18 -3.18
C LEU A 60 -6.50 -3.76 -3.93
N GLU A 61 -6.36 -3.20 -5.14
CA GLU A 61 -7.51 -2.82 -5.97
C GLU A 61 -8.27 -4.02 -6.52
N ASN A 62 -7.57 -5.11 -6.82
CA ASN A 62 -8.17 -6.35 -7.28
C ASN A 62 -8.90 -7.08 -6.15
N ILE A 63 -8.34 -7.09 -4.93
CA ILE A 63 -9.00 -7.67 -3.74
C ILE A 63 -10.33 -6.96 -3.45
N ARG A 64 -10.42 -5.63 -3.67
CA ARG A 64 -11.66 -4.89 -3.47
C ARG A 64 -12.74 -5.21 -4.51
N ARG A 65 -12.37 -5.76 -5.67
CA ARG A 65 -13.29 -6.04 -6.80
C ARG A 65 -13.81 -7.47 -6.82
N SER A 66 -13.19 -8.39 -6.08
CA SER A 66 -13.62 -9.78 -5.90
C SER A 66 -14.61 -9.92 -4.76
#